data_AF-A0A7C6EH83-F1
#
_entry.id   AF-A0A7C6EH83-F1
#
_cell.length_a   1.000
_cell.length_b   1.000
_cell.length_c   1.000
_cell.angle_alpha   90.00
_cell.angle_beta   90.00
_cell.angle_gamma   90.00
#
_symmetry.space_group_name_H-M   'P 1'
#
loop_
_entity.id
_entity.type
_entity.pdbx_description
1 polymer ?
#
loop_
_entity_poly.entity_id
_entity_poly.type
_entity_poly.pdbx_seq_one_letter_code
_entity_poly.pdbx_strand_id
1 'polypeptide(L)'
;MKYEQIIEELEELAHRSNISVRYEKGDFEGGYCVLKERRMVVINKRLHPARRASVLARALAEVGINEVYLKPAVRAFIEEELIKIAGG
;
A
#
# COMPACT_ATOMS: atom_id res chain seq x y z
N MET A 1 6.21 -15.37 0.05
CA MET A 1 5.91 -14.63 1.30
C MET A 1 4.43 -14.73 1.58
N LYS A 2 4.02 -14.72 2.85
CA LYS A 2 2.60 -14.56 3.21
C LYS A 2 2.18 -13.10 3.02
N TYR A 3 0.89 -12.86 2.79
CA TYR A 3 0.37 -11.50 2.63
C TYR A 3 0.59 -10.65 3.88
N GLU A 4 0.54 -11.23 5.08
CA GLU A 4 0.85 -10.50 6.31
C GLU A 4 2.27 -9.91 6.30
N GLN A 5 3.26 -10.69 5.84
CA GLN A 5 4.64 -10.21 5.75
C GLN A 5 4.79 -9.10 4.71
N ILE A 6 4.08 -9.20 3.57
CA ILE A 6 4.08 -8.16 2.55
C ILE A 6 3.47 -6.87 3.11
N ILE A 7 2.38 -6.96 3.88
CA ILE A 7 1.76 -5.81 4.53
C ILE A 7 2.75 -5.13 5.48
N GLU A 8 3.41 -5.89 6.36
CA GLU A 8 4.40 -5.34 7.31
C GLU A 8 5.50 -4.55 6.57
N GLU A 9 6.08 -5.12 5.51
CA GLU A 9 7.12 -4.45 4.73
C GLU A 9 6.62 -3.18 4.02
N LEU A 10 5.40 -3.20 3.50
CA LEU A 10 4.77 -2.05 2.86
C LEU A 10 4.43 -0.95 3.88
N GLU A 11 4.03 -1.31 5.11
CA GLU A 11 3.79 -0.36 6.20
C GLU A 11 5.08 0.30 6.67
N GLU A 12 6.16 -0.47 6.83
CA GLU A 12 7.48 0.06 7.14
C GLU A 12 7.94 1.05 6.05
N LEU A 13 7.71 0.70 4.78
CA LEU A 13 8.00 1.57 3.65
C LEU A 13 7.19 2.87 3.67
N ALA A 14 5.89 2.78 3.96
CA ALA A 14 5.02 3.93 4.11
C ALA A 14 5.54 4.86 5.21
N HIS A 15 5.87 4.28 6.37
CA HIS A 15 6.39 5.01 7.52
C HIS A 15 7.71 5.73 7.20
N ARG A 16 8.65 5.06 6.52
CA ARG A 16 9.91 5.66 6.05
C ARG A 16 9.70 6.80 5.05
N SER A 17 8.59 6.76 4.31
CA SER A 17 8.21 7.79 3.34
C SER A 17 7.35 8.90 3.97
N ASN A 18 7.24 8.93 5.31
CA ASN A 18 6.43 9.87 6.07
C ASN A 18 4.93 9.81 5.70
N ILE A 19 4.46 8.61 5.34
CA ILE A 19 3.08 8.28 5.03
C ILE A 19 2.52 7.42 6.17
N SER A 20 1.41 7.86 6.76
CA SER A 20 0.75 7.08 7.82
C SER A 20 -0.22 6.06 7.22
N VAL A 21 -0.20 4.81 7.68
CA VAL A 21 -1.21 3.80 7.30
C VAL A 21 -2.29 3.71 8.38
N ARG A 22 -3.57 3.76 8.02
CA ARG A 22 -4.70 3.68 8.96
C ARG A 22 -5.71 2.63 8.53
N TYR A 23 -6.15 1.81 9.47
CA TYR A 23 -7.16 0.78 9.27
C TYR A 23 -8.52 1.21 9.81
N GLU A 24 -9.43 1.53 8.91
CA GLU A 24 -10.74 2.07 9.25
C GLU A 24 -11.87 1.08 8.90
N LYS A 25 -13.05 1.26 9.50
CA LYS A 25 -14.27 0.56 9.08
C LYS A 25 -15.01 1.45 8.09
N GLY A 26 -15.41 0.91 6.96
CA GLY A 26 -16.24 1.63 6.00
C GLY A 26 -16.73 0.73 4.87
N ASP A 27 -17.28 1.38 3.84
CA ASP A 27 -17.76 0.76 2.60
C ASP A 27 -16.78 0.95 1.42
N PHE A 28 -15.55 1.39 1.71
CA PHE A 28 -14.48 1.58 0.74
C PHE A 28 -13.48 0.43 0.81
N GLU A 29 -12.62 0.26 -0.19
CA GLU A 29 -11.48 -0.67 -0.06
C GLU A 29 -10.28 -0.01 0.62
N GLY A 30 -9.93 1.18 0.14
CA GLY A 30 -8.87 2.03 0.69
C GLY A 30 -8.23 2.87 -0.41
N GLY A 31 -7.18 3.59 -0.06
CA GLY A 31 -6.45 4.43 -1.00
C GLY A 31 -5.54 5.45 -0.33
N TYR A 32 -4.72 6.10 -1.15
CA TYR A 32 -3.90 7.23 -0.72
C TYR A 32 -4.74 8.50 -0.60
N CYS A 33 -4.56 9.24 0.49
CA CYS A 33 -5.18 10.54 0.68
C CYS A 33 -4.24 11.53 1.39
N VAL A 34 -4.46 12.81 1.14
CA VAL A 34 -3.76 13.90 1.82
C VAL A 34 -4.77 14.64 2.68
N LEU A 35 -4.57 14.59 4.00
CA LEU A 35 -5.45 15.25 4.97
C LEU A 35 -4.65 16.29 5.76
N LYS A 36 -5.00 17.57 5.61
CA LYS A 36 -4.31 18.69 6.30
C LYS A 36 -2.78 18.61 6.13
N GLU A 37 -2.33 18.49 4.88
CA GLU A 37 -0.92 18.36 4.50
C GLU A 37 -0.22 17.06 4.96
N ARG A 38 -0.94 16.17 5.66
CA ARG A 38 -0.42 14.86 6.06
C ARG A 38 -0.80 13.81 5.02
N ARG A 39 0.22 13.12 4.52
CA ARG A 39 0.10 11.99 3.59
C ARG A 39 -0.28 10.74 4.36
N MET A 40 -1.36 10.07 3.96
CA MET A 40 -1.77 8.82 4.60
C MET A 40 -2.43 7.85 3.62
N VAL A 41 -2.34 6.57 3.92
CA VAL A 41 -3.08 5.50 3.24
C VAL A 41 -4.13 5.00 4.20
N VAL A 42 -5.40 5.00 3.77
CA VAL A 42 -6.49 4.41 4.54
C VAL A 42 -6.84 3.07 3.92
N ILE A 43 -6.97 2.02 4.74
CA ILE A 43 -7.31 0.68 4.31
C ILE A 43 -8.53 0.21 5.09
N ASN A 44 -9.50 -0.39 4.42
CA ASN A 44 -10.63 -0.99 5.11
C ASN A 44 -10.20 -2.27 5.83
N LYS A 45 -10.37 -2.26 7.15
CA LYS A 45 -9.96 -3.37 8.02
C LYS A 45 -10.81 -4.63 7.87
N ARG A 46 -11.90 -4.59 7.10
CA ARG A 46 -12.71 -5.77 6.75
C ARG A 46 -12.13 -6.57 5.60
N LEU A 47 -11.24 -5.99 4.80
CA LEU A 47 -10.62 -6.69 3.68
C LEU A 47 -9.77 -7.87 4.16
N HIS A 48 -9.68 -8.91 3.34
CA HIS A 48 -8.72 -9.99 3.57
C HIS A 48 -7.28 -9.52 3.30
N PRO A 49 -6.26 -10.17 3.89
CA PRO A 49 -4.86 -9.75 3.78
C PRO A 49 -4.39 -9.50 2.34
N ALA A 50 -4.76 -10.36 1.39
CA ALA A 50 -4.42 -10.18 -0.02
C ALA A 50 -4.91 -8.85 -0.60
N ARG A 51 -6.16 -8.45 -0.31
CA ARG A 51 -6.72 -7.16 -0.76
C ARG A 51 -6.09 -5.98 -0.03
N ARG A 52 -5.77 -6.11 1.27
CA ARG A 52 -5.06 -5.04 2.01
C ARG A 52 -3.67 -4.79 1.42
N ALA A 53 -2.92 -5.85 1.15
CA ALA A 53 -1.61 -5.78 0.53
C ALA A 53 -1.70 -5.08 -0.84
N SER A 54 -2.67 -5.49 -1.66
CA SER A 54 -2.95 -4.89 -2.96
C SER A 54 -3.23 -3.39 -2.86
N VAL A 55 -4.17 -2.97 -2.01
CA VAL A 55 -4.50 -1.54 -1.80
C VAL A 55 -3.28 -0.74 -1.36
N LEU A 56 -2.50 -1.27 -0.40
CA LEU A 56 -1.34 -0.57 0.12
C LEU A 56 -0.21 -0.45 -0.91
N ALA A 57 0.06 -1.51 -1.68
CA ALA A 57 1.06 -1.51 -2.74
C ALA A 57 0.75 -0.46 -3.82
N ARG A 58 -0.52 -0.40 -4.24
CA ARG A 58 -1.00 0.57 -5.24
C ARG A 58 -0.88 1.99 -4.72
N ALA A 59 -1.37 2.24 -3.52
CA ALA A 59 -1.32 3.56 -2.89
C ALA A 59 0.13 4.05 -2.75
N LEU A 60 1.08 3.18 -2.39
CA LEU A 60 2.48 3.55 -2.27
C LEU A 60 3.14 3.81 -3.63
N ALA A 61 2.82 3.02 -4.64
CA ALA A 61 3.29 3.26 -6.00
C ALA A 61 2.85 4.63 -6.55
N GLU A 62 1.59 5.02 -6.30
CA GLU A 62 1.07 6.33 -6.69
C GLU A 62 1.81 7.49 -6.02
N VAL A 63 2.33 7.29 -4.81
CA VAL A 63 3.08 8.31 -4.07
C VAL A 63 4.52 8.47 -4.60
N GLY A 64 5.02 7.51 -5.38
CA GLY A 64 6.36 7.60 -5.96
C GLY A 64 7.47 7.18 -5.00
N ILE A 65 7.34 6.00 -4.39
CA ILE A 65 8.36 5.36 -3.54
C ILE A 65 9.62 4.85 -4.29
N ASN A 66 9.84 5.32 -5.52
CA ASN A 66 10.87 4.79 -6.44
C ASN A 66 12.31 4.96 -5.91
N GLU A 67 12.54 5.93 -5.03
CA GLU A 67 13.87 6.26 -4.49
C GLU A 67 14.18 5.49 -3.19
N VAL A 68 13.25 4.70 -2.67
CA VAL A 68 13.46 3.93 -1.43
C VAL A 68 14.00 2.54 -1.76
N TYR A 69 14.98 2.07 -0.98
CA TYR A 69 15.43 0.68 -1.06
C TYR A 69 14.29 -0.27 -0.67
N LEU A 70 13.95 -1.17 -1.58
CA LEU A 70 12.89 -2.17 -1.46
C LEU A 70 13.47 -3.57 -1.57
N LYS A 71 12.97 -4.51 -0.75
CA LYS A 71 13.26 -5.93 -0.97
C LYS A 71 12.71 -6.36 -2.34
N PRO A 72 13.42 -7.22 -3.09
CA PRO A 72 12.97 -7.66 -4.42
C PRO A 72 11.54 -8.20 -4.45
N ALA A 73 11.14 -8.95 -3.41
CA ALA A 73 9.79 -9.50 -3.29
C ALA A 73 8.71 -8.42 -3.15
N VAL A 74 8.99 -7.33 -2.42
CA VAL A 74 8.06 -6.21 -2.24
C VAL A 74 7.94 -5.40 -3.52
N ARG A 75 9.08 -5.14 -4.18
CA ARG A 75 9.09 -4.47 -5.49
C ARG A 75 8.30 -5.25 -6.53
N ALA A 76 8.57 -6.54 -6.66
CA ALA A 76 7.85 -7.41 -7.60
C ALA A 76 6.34 -7.42 -7.33
N PHE A 77 5.94 -7.45 -6.06
CA PHE A 77 4.52 -7.37 -5.69
C PHE A 77 3.88 -6.04 -6.10
N ILE A 78 4.55 -4.91 -5.87
CA ILE A 78 4.06 -3.59 -6.29
C ILE A 78 3.92 -3.52 -7.82
N GLU A 79 4.94 -3.96 -8.55
CA GLU A 79 4.94 -3.99 -10.02
C GLU A 79 3.81 -4.87 -10.57
N GLU A 80 3.61 -6.06 -10.00
CA GLU A 80 2.51 -6.96 -10.37
C GLU A 80 1.14 -6.31 -10.15
N GLU A 81 0.95 -5.62 -9.03
CA GLU A 81 -0.29 -4.90 -8.73
C GLU A 81 -0.55 -3.73 -9.67
N LEU A 82 0.50 -3.04 -10.14
CA LEU A 82 0.39 -1.98 -11.15
C LEU A 82 0.00 -2.54 -12.53
N ILE A 83 0.61 -3.65 -12.94
CA ILE A 83 0.29 -4.32 -14.22
C ILE A 83 -1.19 -4.75 -14.25
N LYS A 84 -1.71 -5.27 -13.14
CA LYS A 84 -3.12 -5.68 -13.03
C LYS A 84 -4.10 -4.53 -13.24
N ILE A 85 -3.71 -3.29 -12.95
CA ILE A 85 -4.56 -2.11 -13.18
C ILE A 85 -4.44 -1.62 -14.62
N ALA A 86 -3.23 -1.62 -15.18
CA ALA A 86 -2.98 -1.12 -16.53
C ALA A 86 -3.55 -2.03 -17.64
N GLY A 87 -3.76 -3.31 -17.35
CA GLY A 87 -4.33 -4.30 -18.27
C GLY A 87 -5.83 -4.55 -18.13
N GLY A 88 -6.54 -3.74 -17.32
CA GLY A 88 -7.98 -3.87 -17.04
C GLY A 88 -8.85 -2.88 -17.78
#